data_AF-A0A5N4CU72-F1
#
_entry.id   AF-A0A5N4CU72-F1
#
_cell.length_a   1.000
_cell.length_b   1.000
_cell.length_c   1.000
_cell.angle_alpha   90.00
_cell.angle_beta   90.00
_cell.angle_gamma   90.00
#
_symmetry.space_group_name_H-M   'P 1'
#
loop_
_entity.id
_entity.type
_entity.pdbx_description
1 polymer ?
#
loop_
_entity_poly.entity_id
_entity_poly.type
_entity_poly.pdbx_seq_one_letter_code
_entity_poly.pdbx_strand_id
1 'polypeptide(L)'
;MTCFSLVFLSFRFCFVTSLLQNTALHEATLLGLAGRECVAALLGCNASIQKKNSRGQTAYDLALETGDDPVTSLFAAKLGLDEDR
;
A
#
# COMPACT_ATOMS: atom_id res chain seq x y z
N MET A 1 0.59 10.47 -21.08
CA MET A 1 0.72 9.03 -20.75
C MET A 1 2.09 8.77 -20.12
N THR A 2 2.51 9.56 -19.12
CA THR A 2 3.91 9.58 -18.65
C THR A 2 4.12 9.00 -17.26
N CYS A 3 3.07 8.55 -16.54
CA CYS A 3 3.26 8.00 -15.18
C CYS A 3 3.81 6.57 -15.15
N PHE A 4 3.73 5.80 -16.26
CA PHE A 4 4.23 4.41 -16.28
C PHE A 4 5.75 4.28 -16.42
N SER A 5 6.46 5.31 -16.88
CA SER A 5 7.91 5.20 -17.17
C SER A 5 8.83 5.61 -16.02
N LEU A 6 8.32 6.18 -14.92
CA LEU A 6 9.15 6.56 -13.76
C LEU A 6 9.08 5.58 -12.58
N VAL A 7 8.07 4.72 -12.50
CA VAL A 7 8.00 3.69 -11.45
C VAL A 7 8.98 2.53 -11.73
N PHE A 8 9.31 2.27 -13.00
CA PHE A 8 10.18 1.14 -13.38
C PHE A 8 11.68 1.44 -13.36
N LEU A 9 12.13 2.71 -13.45
CA LEU A 9 13.57 3.02 -13.56
C LEU A 9 14.28 3.24 -12.21
N SER A 10 13.52 3.51 -11.14
CA SER A 10 14.06 3.55 -9.76
C SER A 10 13.93 2.23 -9.01
N PHE A 11 13.55 1.13 -9.69
CA PHE A 11 13.48 -0.23 -9.13
C PHE A 11 14.86 -0.85 -8.83
N ARG A 12 15.83 -0.02 -8.40
CA ARG A 12 16.92 -0.41 -7.50
C ARG A 12 16.40 -0.50 -6.04
N PHE A 13 15.16 -0.93 -5.84
CA PHE A 13 14.53 -1.11 -4.52
C PHE A 13 14.33 -2.61 -4.18
N CYS A 14 15.15 -3.48 -4.77
CA CYS A 14 15.01 -4.94 -4.66
C CYS A 14 15.97 -5.60 -3.64
N PHE A 15 16.58 -4.89 -2.68
CA PHE A 15 17.57 -5.54 -1.79
C PHE A 15 17.37 -5.43 -0.27
N VAL A 16 16.36 -4.73 0.27
CA VAL A 16 16.30 -4.52 1.74
C VAL A 16 14.96 -4.88 2.42
N THR A 17 13.89 -5.24 1.70
CA THR A 17 12.55 -5.36 2.33
C THR A 17 12.04 -6.79 2.60
N SER A 18 12.81 -7.85 2.32
CA SER A 18 12.33 -9.24 2.48
C SER A 18 12.16 -9.71 3.94
N LEU A 19 12.69 -8.97 4.92
CA LEU A 19 12.67 -9.40 6.34
C LEU A 19 11.27 -9.34 6.96
N LEU A 20 10.39 -8.49 6.45
CA LEU A 20 9.09 -8.24 7.07
C LEU A 20 7.92 -8.87 6.31
N GLN A 21 8.19 -9.58 5.19
CA GLN A 21 7.14 -10.21 4.36
C GLN A 21 6.01 -9.22 4.01
N ASN A 22 6.43 -7.98 3.72
CA ASN A 22 5.55 -6.91 3.32
C ASN A 22 4.88 -7.24 1.97
N THR A 23 3.60 -6.94 1.85
CA THR A 23 2.91 -7.03 0.57
C THR A 23 3.19 -5.79 -0.27
N ALA A 24 2.90 -5.83 -1.58
CA ALA A 24 2.97 -4.65 -2.45
C ALA A 24 2.22 -3.45 -1.87
N LEU A 25 1.16 -3.70 -1.09
CA LEU A 25 0.37 -2.66 -0.45
C LEU A 25 1.07 -2.05 0.77
N HIS A 26 1.81 -2.83 1.57
CA HIS A 26 2.65 -2.32 2.66
C HIS A 26 3.77 -1.42 2.13
N GLU A 27 4.40 -1.82 1.02
CA GLU A 27 5.44 -1.02 0.39
C GLU A 27 4.86 0.28 -0.19
N ALA A 28 3.71 0.19 -0.86
CA ALA A 28 3.01 1.37 -1.38
C ALA A 28 2.63 2.37 -0.28
N THR A 29 2.25 1.91 0.92
CA THR A 29 2.02 2.80 2.07
C THR A 29 3.29 3.51 2.56
N LEU A 30 4.44 2.83 2.53
CA LEU A 30 5.71 3.42 2.96
C LEU A 30 6.29 4.42 1.95
N LEU A 31 5.86 4.34 0.68
CA LEU A 31 6.23 5.28 -0.39
C LEU A 31 5.55 6.66 -0.26
N GLY A 32 4.57 6.81 0.64
CA GLY A 32 3.88 8.07 0.90
C GLY A 32 3.19 8.66 -0.34
N LEU A 33 3.43 9.94 -0.65
CA LEU A 33 2.85 10.65 -1.81
C LEU A 33 2.99 9.90 -3.14
N ALA A 34 4.16 9.32 -3.43
CA ALA A 34 4.39 8.54 -4.65
C ALA A 34 3.68 7.18 -4.63
N GLY A 35 3.41 6.66 -3.44
CA GLY A 35 2.71 5.41 -3.21
C GLY A 35 1.19 5.52 -3.26
N ARG A 36 0.61 6.73 -3.17
CA ARG A 36 -0.86 6.94 -3.16
C ARG A 36 -1.54 6.39 -4.40
N GLU A 37 -0.97 6.65 -5.58
CA GLU A 37 -1.48 6.15 -6.85
C GLU A 37 -1.37 4.61 -6.91
N CYS A 38 -0.27 4.06 -6.40
CA CYS A 38 -0.06 2.61 -6.29
C CYS A 38 -1.07 1.98 -5.33
N VAL A 39 -1.33 2.58 -4.17
CA VAL A 39 -2.34 2.11 -3.21
C VAL A 39 -3.72 2.14 -3.87
N ALA A 40 -4.12 3.23 -4.50
CA ALA A 40 -5.41 3.32 -5.18
C ALA A 40 -5.56 2.25 -6.28
N ALA A 41 -4.52 2.03 -7.10
CA ALA A 41 -4.51 1.00 -8.13
C ALA A 41 -4.60 -0.42 -7.53
N LEU A 42 -3.82 -0.71 -6.48
CA LEU A 42 -3.84 -2.00 -5.80
C LEU A 42 -5.18 -2.28 -5.09
N LEU A 43 -5.78 -1.27 -4.45
CA LEU A 43 -7.12 -1.35 -3.87
C LEU A 43 -8.20 -1.57 -4.93
N GLY A 44 -8.06 -0.92 -6.09
CA GLY A 44 -8.92 -1.14 -7.27
C GLY A 44 -8.82 -2.57 -7.81
N CYS A 45 -7.64 -3.19 -7.72
CA CYS A 45 -7.40 -4.59 -8.06
C CYS A 45 -7.87 -5.59 -6.98
N ASN A 46 -8.62 -5.15 -5.96
CA ASN A 46 -9.10 -5.98 -4.86
C ASN A 46 -7.97 -6.68 -4.08
N ALA A 47 -6.81 -6.01 -3.96
CA ALA A 47 -5.69 -6.51 -3.18
C ALA A 47 -6.09 -6.73 -1.71
N SER A 48 -5.58 -7.81 -1.10
CA SER A 48 -5.92 -8.17 0.27
C SER A 48 -5.35 -7.19 1.29
N ILE A 49 -6.17 -6.22 1.68
CA ILE A 49 -5.89 -5.20 2.72
C ILE A 49 -5.73 -5.79 4.13
N GLN A 50 -6.37 -6.92 4.41
CA GLN A 50 -6.30 -7.60 5.71
C GLN A 50 -5.05 -8.48 5.87
N LYS A 51 -4.22 -8.63 4.83
CA LYS A 51 -3.03 -9.47 4.91
C LYS A 51 -2.04 -8.82 5.86
N LYS A 52 -1.63 -9.58 6.89
CA LYS A 52 -0.61 -9.15 7.84
C LYS A 52 0.79 -9.52 7.34
N ASN A 53 1.74 -8.64 7.58
CA ASN A 53 3.17 -8.88 7.37
C ASN A 53 3.75 -9.75 8.51
N SER A 54 5.05 -10.04 8.49
CA SER A 54 5.73 -10.83 9.54
C SER A 54 5.70 -10.17 10.93
N ARG A 55 5.45 -8.86 11.00
CA ARG A 55 5.27 -8.14 12.28
C ARG A 55 3.84 -8.22 12.79
N GLY A 56 2.93 -8.87 12.06
CA GLY A 56 1.51 -8.92 12.40
C GLY A 56 0.75 -7.62 12.10
N GLN A 57 1.36 -6.69 11.36
CA GLN A 57 0.76 -5.42 10.97
C GLN A 57 0.10 -5.55 9.59
N THR A 58 -1.01 -4.86 9.38
CA THR A 58 -1.62 -4.67 8.07
C THR A 58 -1.07 -3.42 7.39
N ALA A 59 -1.33 -3.28 6.08
CA ALA A 59 -0.96 -2.06 5.36
C ALA A 59 -1.67 -0.82 5.94
N TYR A 60 -2.88 -1.00 6.50
CA TYR A 60 -3.60 0.08 7.17
C TYR A 60 -2.91 0.51 8.47
N ASP A 61 -2.42 -0.43 9.28
CA ASP A 61 -1.66 -0.13 10.50
C ASP A 61 -0.39 0.67 10.18
N LEU A 62 0.31 0.31 9.08
CA LEU A 62 1.45 1.10 8.60
C LEU A 62 1.03 2.50 8.14
N ALA A 63 -0.09 2.63 7.42
CA ALA A 63 -0.59 3.94 6.99
C ALA A 63 -0.87 4.87 8.19
N LEU A 64 -1.39 4.32 9.28
CA LEU A 64 -1.59 5.04 10.55
C LEU A 64 -0.25 5.43 11.20
N GLU A 65 0.74 4.52 11.25
CA GLU A 65 2.09 4.85 11.75
C GLU A 65 2.76 5.94 10.92
N THR A 66 2.52 5.96 9.61
CA THR A 66 3.13 6.92 8.67
C THR A 66 2.44 8.29 8.75
N GLY A 67 1.20 8.35 9.26
CA GLY A 67 0.42 9.60 9.36
C GLY A 67 -0.09 10.10 8.01
N ASP A 68 -0.22 9.23 7.01
CA ASP A 68 -0.71 9.60 5.68
C ASP A 68 -2.25 9.53 5.63
N ASP A 69 -2.91 10.59 6.12
CA ASP A 69 -4.38 10.77 6.11
C ASP A 69 -5.10 10.39 4.81
N PRO A 70 -4.61 10.73 3.60
CA PRO A 70 -5.31 10.35 2.38
C PRO A 70 -5.18 8.86 2.07
N VAL A 71 -4.07 8.23 2.47
CA VAL A 71 -3.89 6.80 2.30
C VAL A 71 -4.81 6.06 3.28
N THR A 72 -4.82 6.44 4.55
CA THR A 72 -5.74 5.88 5.55
C THR A 72 -7.21 6.06 5.16
N SER A 73 -7.56 7.20 4.56
CA SER A 73 -8.92 7.45 4.01
C SER A 73 -9.27 6.52 2.87
N LEU A 74 -8.34 6.23 1.95
CA LEU A 74 -8.54 5.25 0.87
C LEU A 74 -8.76 3.83 1.43
N PHE A 75 -7.99 3.44 2.44
CA PHE A 75 -8.18 2.16 3.12
C PHE A 75 -9.52 2.09 3.85
N ALA A 76 -9.91 3.14 4.59
CA ALA A 76 -11.18 3.20 5.30
C ALA A 76 -12.37 3.11 4.32
N ALA A 77 -12.28 3.81 3.19
CA ALA A 77 -13.26 3.72 2.12
C ALA A 77 -13.36 2.28 1.57
N LYS A 78 -12.25 1.57 1.39
CA LYS A 78 -12.28 0.19 0.91
C LYS A 78 -12.82 -0.79 1.97
N LEU A 79 -12.37 -0.69 3.23
CA LEU A 79 -12.89 -1.51 4.33
C LEU A 79 -14.40 -1.33 4.52
N GLY A 80 -14.88 -0.08 4.49
CA GLY A 80 -16.31 0.20 4.62
C GLY A 80 -17.17 -0.33 3.46
N LEU A 81 -16.57 -0.59 2.29
CA LEU A 81 -17.26 -1.20 1.14
C LEU A 81 -17.35 -2.73 1.23
N ASP A 82 -16.49 -3.37 2.03
CA ASP A 82 -16.47 -4.84 2.17
C ASP A 82 -17.45 -5.34 3.25
N GLU A 83 -17.98 -4.47 4.12
CA GLU A 83 -18.95 -4.81 5.19
C GLU A 83 -20.42 -4.93 4.69
N ASP A 84 -20.69 -4.66 3.41
CA ASP A 84 -22.04 -4.61 2.82
C ASP A 84 -22.34 -5.72 1.79
N ARG A 85 -21.67 -6.89 1.84
CA ARG A 85 -21.95 -7.99 0.88
C ARG A 85 -22.06 -9.40 1.45
#